data_AF-A0A1I8PMB1-F1
#
_entry.id   AF-A0A1I8PMB1-F1
#
_cell.length_a   1.000
_cell.length_b   1.000
_cell.length_c   1.000
_cell.angle_alpha   90.00
_cell.angle_beta   90.00
_cell.angle_gamma   90.00
#
_symmetry.space_group_name_H-M   'P 1'
#
loop_
_entity.id
_entity.type
_entity.pdbx_description
1 polymer ?
#
loop_
_entity_poly.entity_id
_entity_poly.type
_entity_poly.pdbx_seq_one_letter_code
_entity_poly.pdbx_strand_id
1 'polypeptide(L)'
;CHGHSRAGLQFSVGRIHRLWRKVNYAELVGKEVPVYLAAVMDYWAAEVPELTGNAARDKKTTIIPRHSQLAIRNDYGETINGGLTKKRAFLCVRV
;
A
#
# COMPACT_ATOMS: atom_id res chain seq x y z
N CYS A 1 16.58 -0.94 -16.55
CA CYS A 1 16.55 -2.26 -15.86
C CYS A 1 15.54 -2.20 -14.71
N HIS A 2 14.44 -2.95 -14.79
CA HIS A 2 13.24 -2.86 -13.94
C HIS A 2 13.47 -3.27 -12.47
N GLY A 3 13.97 -2.35 -11.65
CA GLY A 3 14.18 -2.60 -10.21
C GLY A 3 12.91 -2.97 -9.44
N HIS A 4 11.73 -2.56 -9.92
CA HIS A 4 10.44 -2.91 -9.30
C HIS A 4 10.00 -4.35 -9.62
N SER A 5 10.19 -4.84 -10.86
CA SER A 5 9.88 -6.22 -11.23
C SER A 5 10.75 -7.24 -10.50
N ARG A 6 12.00 -6.88 -10.19
CA ARG A 6 12.90 -7.73 -9.38
C ARG A 6 12.49 -7.80 -7.91
N ALA A 7 11.84 -6.75 -7.40
CA ALA A 7 11.34 -6.68 -6.03
C ALA A 7 9.88 -7.18 -5.90
N GLY A 8 9.23 -7.58 -6.99
CA GLY A 8 7.83 -8.03 -6.99
C GLY A 8 6.79 -6.92 -6.73
N LEU A 9 7.16 -5.65 -6.86
CA LEU A 9 6.29 -4.51 -6.52
C LEU A 9 5.51 -3.99 -7.74
N GLN A 10 4.21 -3.68 -7.55
CA GLN A 10 3.40 -3.03 -8.58
C GLN A 10 3.84 -1.58 -8.80
N PHE A 11 4.25 -0.90 -7.73
CA PHE A 11 4.75 0.46 -7.81
C PHE A 11 6.17 0.54 -8.39
N SER A 12 6.38 1.49 -9.31
CA SER A 12 7.67 1.71 -9.94
C SER A 12 8.67 2.41 -9.00
N VAL A 13 9.61 1.64 -8.43
CA VAL A 13 10.72 2.13 -7.58
C VAL A 13 11.50 3.29 -8.23
N GLY A 14 11.76 3.23 -9.55
CA GLY A 14 12.48 4.29 -10.27
C GLY A 14 11.75 5.63 -10.33
N ARG A 15 10.40 5.62 -10.39
CA ARG A 15 9.58 6.84 -10.36
C ARG A 15 9.61 7.45 -8.96
N ILE A 16 9.46 6.62 -7.93
CA ILE A 16 9.50 7.05 -6.53
C ILE A 16 10.86 7.69 -6.21
N HIS A 17 11.96 7.05 -6.63
CA HIS A 17 13.31 7.60 -6.46
C HIS A 17 13.50 8.96 -7.16
N ARG A 18 12.94 9.15 -8.37
CA ARG A 18 12.99 10.44 -9.08
C ARG A 18 12.15 11.51 -8.39
N LEU A 19 10.95 11.16 -7.92
CA LEU A 19 10.07 12.08 -7.21
C LEU A 19 10.70 12.55 -5.90
N TRP A 20 11.32 11.64 -5.14
CA TRP A 20 12.00 11.98 -3.89
C TRP A 20 13.13 12.99 -4.07
N ARG A 21 13.94 12.83 -5.12
CA ARG A 21 14.99 13.81 -5.45
C ARG A 21 14.43 15.14 -5.96
N LYS A 22 13.25 15.15 -6.58
CA LYS A 22 12.59 16.38 -7.04
C LYS A 22 12.04 17.23 -5.88
N VAL A 23 11.51 16.58 -4.84
CA VAL A 23 10.93 17.29 -3.69
C VAL A 23 12.00 17.78 -2.71
N ASN A 24 13.27 17.43 -2.94
CA ASN A 24 14.43 17.88 -2.16
C ASN A 24 14.29 17.65 -0.64
N TYR A 25 13.64 16.54 -0.25
CA TYR A 25 13.46 16.17 1.16
C TYR A 25 14.78 15.86 1.88
N ALA A 26 15.78 15.38 1.15
CA ALA A 26 17.12 15.09 1.65
C ALA A 26 18.13 15.24 0.52
N GLU A 27 19.34 15.70 0.86
CA GLU A 27 20.44 15.91 -0.09
C GLU A 27 20.95 14.59 -0.71
N LEU A 28 20.92 13.50 0.06
CA LEU A 28 21.28 12.16 -0.38
C LEU A 28 20.17 11.17 -0.08
N VAL A 29 19.73 10.43 -1.10
CA VAL A 29 18.73 9.36 -0.97
C VAL A 29 19.45 8.02 -1.08
N GLY A 30 19.42 7.23 0.00
CA GLY A 30 19.96 5.87 0.00
C GLY A 30 19.23 4.97 -0.99
N LYS A 31 19.94 3.99 -1.57
CA LYS A 31 19.42 3.08 -2.60
C LYS A 31 18.20 2.26 -2.13
N GLU A 32 18.08 2.03 -0.83
CA GLU A 32 17.02 1.22 -0.21
C GLU A 32 15.73 2.00 0.05
N VAL A 33 15.83 3.32 0.26
CA VAL A 33 14.70 4.21 0.55
C VAL A 33 13.56 4.08 -0.47
N PRO A 34 13.80 4.16 -1.80
CA PRO A 34 12.71 4.05 -2.77
C PRO A 34 12.10 2.65 -2.85
N VAL A 35 12.82 1.60 -2.43
CA VAL A 35 12.30 0.22 -2.37
C VAL A 35 11.38 0.06 -1.17
N TYR A 36 11.81 0.53 0.00
CA TYR A 36 11.00 0.53 1.22
C TYR A 36 9.69 1.30 1.02
N LEU A 37 9.78 2.51 0.45
CA LEU A 37 8.60 3.32 0.21
C LEU A 37 7.66 2.67 -0.81
N ALA A 38 8.20 2.08 -1.87
CA ALA A 38 7.39 1.35 -2.85
C ALA A 38 6.65 0.19 -2.19
N ALA A 39 7.29 -0.56 -1.30
CA ALA A 39 6.66 -1.67 -0.55
C ALA A 39 5.54 -1.18 0.38
N VAL A 40 5.75 -0.09 1.11
CA VAL A 40 4.71 0.50 1.98
C VAL A 40 3.52 0.97 1.15
N MET A 41 3.76 1.62 0.00
CA MET A 41 2.67 2.03 -0.89
C MET A 41 1.91 0.84 -1.47
N ASP A 42 2.61 -0.24 -1.84
CA ASP A 42 2.03 -1.49 -2.32
C ASP A 42 1.10 -2.11 -1.27
N TYR A 43 1.55 -2.15 -0.02
CA TYR A 43 0.75 -2.62 1.11
C TYR A 43 -0.56 -1.84 1.27
N TRP A 44 -0.49 -0.50 1.32
CA TRP A 44 -1.71 0.31 1.48
C TRP A 44 -2.65 0.22 0.27
N ALA A 45 -2.10 0.10 -0.94
CA ALA A 45 -2.87 -0.04 -2.16
C ALA A 45 -3.53 -1.42 -2.32
N ALA A 46 -3.07 -2.44 -1.59
CA ALA A 46 -3.78 -3.71 -1.47
C ALA A 46 -4.88 -3.64 -0.40
N GLU A 47 -4.56 -3.06 0.76
CA GLU A 47 -5.43 -3.08 1.94
C GLU A 47 -6.69 -2.21 1.79
N VAL A 48 -6.50 -0.94 1.40
CA VAL A 48 -7.61 0.04 1.38
C VAL A 48 -8.69 -0.32 0.35
N PRO A 49 -8.34 -0.76 -0.89
CA PRO A 49 -9.34 -1.20 -1.85
C PRO A 49 -10.03 -2.50 -1.47
N GLU A 50 -9.36 -3.41 -0.76
CA GLU A 50 -9.97 -4.67 -0.28
C GLU A 50 -11.08 -4.37 0.74
N LEU A 51 -10.80 -3.53 1.74
CA LEU A 51 -11.77 -3.09 2.73
C LEU A 51 -12.94 -2.33 2.08
N THR A 52 -12.63 -1.45 1.15
CA THR A 52 -13.64 -0.69 0.39
C THR A 52 -14.49 -1.59 -0.50
N GLY A 53 -13.89 -2.62 -1.10
CA GLY A 53 -14.56 -3.63 -1.92
C GLY A 53 -15.50 -4.50 -1.09
N ASN A 54 -15.07 -4.91 0.11
CA ASN A 54 -15.92 -5.63 1.06
C ASN A 54 -17.13 -4.79 1.48
N ALA A 55 -16.92 -3.49 1.79
CA ALA A 55 -18.00 -2.55 2.10
C ALA A 55 -18.89 -2.21 0.88
N ALA A 56 -18.42 -2.49 -0.33
CA ALA A 56 -19.17 -2.31 -1.59
C ALA A 56 -19.87 -3.58 -2.07
N ARG A 57 -19.58 -4.75 -1.48
CA ARG A 57 -20.08 -6.06 -1.93
C ARG A 57 -21.61 -6.17 -1.96
N ASP A 58 -22.30 -5.40 -1.11
CA ASP A 58 -23.77 -5.34 -1.06
C ASP A 58 -24.38 -4.41 -2.14
N LYS A 59 -23.55 -3.66 -2.88
CA LYS A 59 -23.98 -2.76 -3.95
C LYS A 59 -23.23 -3.08 -5.25
N LYS A 60 -23.67 -2.48 -6.37
CA LYS A 60 -23.12 -2.73 -7.72
C LYS A 60 -21.58 -2.63 -7.75
N THR A 61 -20.97 -3.23 -8.79
CA THR A 61 -19.53 -3.38 -9.09
C THR A 61 -18.65 -2.11 -9.08
N THR A 62 -19.19 -0.96 -8.69
CA THR A 62 -18.52 0.34 -8.71
C THR A 62 -18.25 0.84 -7.28
N ILE A 63 -16.98 1.15 -7.00
CA ILE A 63 -16.58 1.79 -5.75
C ILE A 63 -16.98 3.28 -5.79
N ILE A 64 -17.77 3.71 -4.80
CA ILE A 64 -18.26 5.09 -4.59
C ILE A 64 -17.64 5.60 -3.28
N PRO A 65 -17.34 6.91 -3.12
CA PRO A 65 -16.72 7.45 -1.90
C PRO A 65 -17.38 7.06 -0.56
N ARG A 66 -18.70 6.77 -0.58
CA ARG A 66 -19.43 6.27 0.61
C ARG A 66 -18.92 4.92 1.11
N HIS A 67 -18.49 4.03 0.22
CA HIS A 67 -17.93 2.72 0.59
C HIS A 67 -16.58 2.89 1.30
N SER A 68 -15.74 3.81 0.84
CA SER A 68 -14.47 4.11 1.51
C SER A 68 -14.70 4.71 2.91
N GLN A 69 -15.69 5.60 3.06
CA GLN A 69 -16.03 6.16 4.37
C GLN A 69 -16.56 5.10 5.36
N LEU A 70 -17.38 4.15 4.88
CA LEU A 70 -17.88 3.04 5.69
C LEU A 70 -16.76 2.06 6.06
N ALA A 71 -15.92 1.70 5.09
CA ALA A 71 -14.76 0.83 5.31
C ALA A 71 -13.82 1.40 6.37
N ILE A 72 -13.46 2.69 6.27
CA ILE A 72 -12.60 3.36 7.25
C ILE A 72 -13.25 3.36 8.65
N ARG A 73 -14.54 3.64 8.76
CA ARG A 73 -15.23 3.66 10.05
C ARG A 73 -15.33 2.28 10.70
N ASN A 74 -15.46 1.22 9.90
CA ASN A 74 -15.63 -0.14 10.38
C ASN A 74 -14.28 -0.85 10.65
N ASP A 75 -13.23 -0.52 9.88
CA ASP A 75 -11.90 -1.14 9.97
C ASP A 75 -11.17 -0.83 11.30
N TYR A 76 -11.43 0.32 11.95
CA TYR A 76 -10.90 0.62 13.29
C TYR A 76 -11.31 -0.42 14.35
N GLY A 77 -12.42 -1.13 14.15
CA GLY A 77 -12.88 -2.20 15.05
C GLY A 77 -12.27 -3.58 14.74
N GLU A 78 -11.87 -3.83 13.48
CA GLU A 78 -11.26 -5.10 13.06
C GLU A 78 -9.75 -5.11 13.31
N THR A 79 -9.05 -3.97 13.17
CA THR A 79 -7.61 -3.87 13.45
C THR A 79 -7.26 -4.18 14.90
N ILE A 80 -8.14 -3.87 15.86
CA ILE A 80 -7.96 -4.16 17.29
C ILE A 80 -8.20 -5.63 17.67
N ASN A 81 -8.95 -6.41 16.87
CA ASN A 81 -9.31 -7.80 17.18
C ASN A 81 -8.74 -8.84 16.17
N GLY A 82 -8.32 -8.43 14.98
CA GLY A 82 -7.95 -9.33 13.86
C GLY A 82 -6.64 -8.98 13.14
N GLY A 83 -5.96 -7.89 13.50
CA GLY A 83 -4.78 -7.38 12.78
C GLY A 83 -3.53 -8.29 12.74
N LEU A 84 -3.54 -9.47 13.36
CA LEU A 84 -2.42 -10.43 13.35
C LEU A 84 -2.35 -11.29 12.07
N THR A 85 -3.45 -11.50 11.36
CA THR A 85 -3.46 -12.38 10.18
C THR A 85 -2.89 -11.70 8.93
N LYS A 86 -3.21 -10.42 8.69
CA LYS A 86 -2.66 -9.64 7.58
C LYS A 86 -1.20 -9.19 7.79
N LYS A 87 -0.76 -9.00 9.04
CA LYS A 87 0.66 -8.71 9.38
C LYS A 87 1.63 -9.80 8.91
N ARG A 88 1.18 -11.04 8.68
CA ARG A 88 2.02 -12.11 8.12
C ARG A 88 2.40 -11.87 6.64
N ALA A 89 1.66 -11.05 5.89
CA ALA A 89 2.06 -10.68 4.54
C ALA A 89 3.34 -9.84 4.52
N PHE A 90 3.60 -9.04 5.57
CA PHE A 90 4.86 -8.31 5.74
C PHE A 90 6.07 -9.24 5.88
N LEU A 91 5.87 -10.47 6.39
CA LEU A 91 6.93 -11.49 6.47
C LEU A 91 7.29 -12.10 5.10
N CYS A 92 6.42 -11.95 4.09
CA CYS A 92 6.65 -12.45 2.73
C CYS A 92 7.48 -11.49 1.87
N VAL A 93 7.62 -10.22 2.29
CA VAL A 93 8.72 -9.36 1.79
C VAL A 93 9.99 -9.76 2.54
N ARG A 94 10.45 -10.98 2.24
CA ARG A 94 11.77 -11.47 2.62
C ARG A 94 12.78 -10.59 1.88
N VAL A 95 13.33 -9.62 2.60
CA VAL A 95 14.71 -9.19 2.35
C VAL A 95 15.60 -10.42 2.53
#